data_AF-A0A6B1HCB0-F1
#
_entry.id   AF-A0A6B1HCB0-F1
#
_cell.length_a   1.000
_cell.length_b   1.000
_cell.length_c   1.000
_cell.angle_alpha   90.00
_cell.angle_beta   90.00
_cell.angle_gamma   90.00
#
_symmetry.space_group_name_H-M   'P 1'
#
loop_
_entity.id
_entity.type
_entity.pdbx_description
1 polymer ?
#
loop_
_entity_poly.entity_id
_entity_poly.type
_entity_poly.pdbx_seq_one_letter_code
_entity_poly.pdbx_strand_id
1 'polypeptide(L)' 'MLQTQPRESARTELAVVRHGQTEFNRRGLYQGHADSALTDAGMAQARLLAP' A
#
# COMPACT_ATOMS: atom_id res chain seq x y z
N MET A 1 42.15 1.13 -20.64
CA MET A 1 41.20 0.18 -20.01
C MET A 1 40.58 0.87 -18.81
N LEU A 2 39.33 1.34 -18.90
CA LEU A 2 38.60 1.90 -17.77
C LEU A 2 37.92 0.73 -17.04
N GLN A 3 38.33 0.46 -15.80
CA GLN A 3 37.69 -0.54 -14.97
C GLN A 3 36.41 0.08 -14.37
N THR A 4 35.25 -0.38 -14.81
CA THR A 4 33.97 -0.02 -14.21
C THR A 4 33.80 -0.84 -12.94
N GLN A 5 34.07 -0.24 -11.78
CA GLN A 5 33.77 -0.90 -10.51
C GLN A 5 32.24 -0.96 -10.30
N PRO A 6 31.68 -2.10 -9.85
CA PRO A 6 30.27 -2.19 -9.52
C PRO A 6 29.98 -1.24 -8.35
N ARG A 7 28.99 -0.36 -8.48
CA ARG A 7 28.50 0.42 -7.34
C ARG A 7 27.90 -0.57 -6.35
N GLU A 8 28.33 -0.51 -5.09
CA GLU A 8 27.58 -1.16 -4.01
C GLU A 8 26.11 -0.76 -4.14
N SER A 9 25.23 -1.73 -4.27
CA SER A 9 23.80 -1.48 -4.37
C SER A 9 23.34 -0.86 -3.06
N ALA A 10 22.89 0.39 -3.11
CA ALA A 10 22.28 1.06 -1.96
C ALA A 10 21.14 0.20 -1.39
N ARG A 11 21.04 0.13 -0.06
CA ARG A 11 19.97 -0.60 0.63
C ARG A 11 18.63 0.07 0.33
N THR A 12 17.70 -0.68 -0.27
CA THR A 12 16.33 -0.23 -0.50
C THR A 12 15.43 -0.70 0.65
N GLU A 13 14.70 0.24 1.26
CA GLU A 13 13.59 -0.09 2.16
C GLU A 13 12.27 -0.01 1.38
N LEU A 14 11.45 -1.06 1.49
CA LEU A 14 10.15 -1.16 0.84
C LEU A 14 9.08 -1.42 1.91
N ALA A 15 8.11 -0.50 2.01
CA ALA A 15 6.91 -0.69 2.82
C ALA A 15 5.73 -1.04 1.90
N VAL A 16 5.06 -2.15 2.18
CA VAL A 16 3.84 -2.58 1.49
C VAL A 16 2.70 -2.55 2.51
N VAL A 17 1.63 -1.83 2.19
CA VAL A 17 0.49 -1.67 3.09
C VAL A 17 -0.81 -1.96 2.35
N ARG A 18 -1.73 -2.66 3.02
CA ARG A 18 -3.10 -2.84 2.54
C ARG A 18 -3.91 -1.57 2.78
N HIS A 19 -4.76 -1.19 1.83
CA HIS A 19 -5.71 -0.09 2.03
C HIS A 19 -6.71 -0.37 3.18
N GLY A 20 -7.37 0.67 3.68
CA GLY A 20 -8.40 0.55 4.71
C GLY A 20 -9.67 -0.19 4.23
N GLN A 21 -10.56 -0.50 5.15
CA GLN A 21 -11.85 -1.12 4.84
C GLN A 21 -12.66 -0.29 3.82
N THR A 22 -13.16 -0.95 2.78
CA THR A 22 -14.10 -0.37 1.78
C THR A 22 -15.53 -0.80 2.02
N GLU A 23 -16.49 -0.14 1.38
CA GLU A 23 -17.90 -0.53 1.39
C GLU A 23 -18.13 -1.96 0.90
N PHE A 24 -17.37 -2.43 -0.09
CA PHE A 24 -17.51 -3.80 -0.60
C PHE A 24 -16.93 -4.82 0.36
N ASN A 25 -15.80 -4.53 1.00
CA ASN A 25 -15.26 -5.38 2.07
C ASN A 25 -16.28 -5.52 3.22
N ARG A 26 -16.91 -4.41 3.63
CA ARG A 26 -17.94 -4.38 4.69
C ARG A 26 -19.17 -5.24 4.33
N ARG A 27 -19.52 -5.30 3.05
CA ARG A 27 -20.68 -6.05 2.53
C ARG A 27 -20.34 -7.48 2.08
N GLY A 28 -19.08 -7.91 2.17
CA GLY A 28 -18.63 -9.21 1.68
C GLY A 28 -18.69 -9.36 0.16
N LEU A 29 -18.64 -8.25 -0.58
CA LEU A 29 -18.68 -8.26 -2.03
C LEU A 29 -17.28 -8.43 -2.62
N TYR A 30 -17.20 -9.19 -3.71
CA TYR A 30 -15.97 -9.28 -4.49
C TYR A 30 -15.64 -7.93 -5.13
N GLN A 31 -14.43 -7.43 -4.86
CA GLN A 31 -13.92 -6.17 -5.36
C GLN A 31 -12.64 -6.47 -6.17
N GLY A 32 -12.81 -6.87 -7.43
CA GLY A 32 -11.70 -7.07 -8.37
C GLY A 32 -11.09 -5.74 -8.78
N HIS A 33 -11.36 -5.29 -10.01
CA HIS A 33 -10.97 -3.95 -10.49
C HIS A 33 -11.96 -2.83 -10.10
N ALA A 34 -12.96 -3.14 -9.29
CA ALA A 34 -13.97 -2.16 -8.86
C ALA A 34 -13.39 -1.23 -7.78
N ASP A 35 -13.65 0.07 -7.93
CA ASP A 35 -13.23 1.08 -6.96
C ASP A 35 -14.42 1.46 -6.05
N SER A 36 -14.39 1.02 -4.80
CA SER A 36 -15.40 1.34 -3.80
C SER A 36 -14.77 2.13 -2.67
N ALA A 37 -15.49 3.16 -2.22
CA ALA A 37 -14.99 4.10 -1.22
C ALA A 37 -14.62 3.41 0.11
N LEU A 38 -13.65 4.01 0.81
CA LEU A 38 -13.35 3.67 2.19
C LEU A 38 -14.56 3.98 3.09
N THR A 39 -14.78 3.12 4.09
CA THR A 39 -15.74 3.39 5.16
C THR A 39 -15.14 4.40 6.15
N ASP A 40 -15.94 4.93 7.08
CA ASP A 40 -15.42 5.76 8.17
C ASP A 40 -14.33 5.03 8.98
N ALA A 41 -14.51 3.72 9.19
CA ALA A 41 -13.50 2.87 9.82
C ALA A 41 -12.24 2.72 8.94
N GLY A 42 -12.40 2.58 7.62
CA GLY A 42 -11.29 2.58 6.67
C GLY A 42 -10.49 3.88 6.67
N MET A 43 -11.17 5.02 6.79
CA MET A 43 -10.53 6.33 6.94
C MET A 43 -9.79 6.45 8.27
N ALA A 44 -10.37 5.95 9.37
CA ALA A 44 -9.69 5.91 10.67
C ALA A 44 -8.42 5.02 10.63
N GLN A 45 -8.48 3.87 9.96
CA GLN A 45 -7.33 2.99 9.75
C GLN A 45 -6.21 3.69 8.98
N ALA A 46 -6.55 4.40 7.89
CA ALA A 46 -5.58 5.17 7.12
C ALA A 46 -4.92 6.28 7.96
N ARG A 47 -5.69 6.96 8.83
CA ARG A 47 -5.17 7.98 9.75
C ARG A 47 -4.24 7.40 10.81
N LEU A 48 -4.54 6.22 11.34
CA LEU A 48 -3.68 5.54 12.33
C LEU A 48 -2.35 5.05 11.74
N LEU A 49 -2.33 4.79 10.44
CA LEU A 49 -1.11 4.38 9.73
C LEU A 49 -0.19 5.58 9.43
N ALA A 50 -0.74 6.78 9.30
CA ALA A 50 0.03 7.97 8.97
C ALA A 50 1.02 8.30 10.12
N PRO A 51 2.31 8.51 9.81
CA PRO A 51 3.34 8.82 10.81
C PRO A 51 3.17 10.22 11.44
#